data_AF-A0AAW7X4K8-F1
#
_entry.id   AF-A0AAW7X4K8-F1
#
_cell.length_a   1.000
_cell.length_b   1.000
_cell.length_c   1.000
_cell.angle_alpha   90.00
_cell.angle_beta   90.00
_cell.angle_gamma   90.00
#
_symmetry.space_group_name_H-M   'P 1'
#
loop_
_entity.id
_entity.type
_entity.pdbx_description
1 polymer ?
#
loop_
_entity_poly.entity_id
_entity_poly.type
_entity_poly.pdbx_seq_one_letter_code
_entity_poly.pdbx_strand_id
1 'polypeptide(L)' 'MIFREGESKKVWFRTDRCFRVGDQWYVATREGKDVGPYNSRVAAERSVPRYVKIMKEDSRYDMYARKLALNGIWASNDYA' A
#
# COMPACT_ATOMS: atom_id res chain seq x y z
N MET A 1 -9.12 -2.79 19.48
CA MET A 1 -8.91 -3.96 18.61
C MET A 1 -10.13 -4.85 18.72
N ILE A 2 -10.70 -5.27 17.60
CA ILE A 2 -11.87 -6.16 17.55
C ILE A 2 -11.31 -7.60 17.48
N PHE A 3 -11.61 -8.41 18.49
CA PHE A 3 -11.30 -9.84 18.50
C PHE A 3 -12.54 -10.62 18.07
N ARG A 4 -12.38 -11.77 17.43
CA ARG A 4 -13.54 -12.63 17.14
C ARG A 4 -14.07 -13.25 18.43
N GLU A 5 -15.36 -13.59 18.45
CA GLU A 5 -15.97 -14.26 19.60
C GLU A 5 -15.24 -15.58 19.88
N GLY A 6 -14.85 -15.80 21.14
CA GLY A 6 -14.05 -16.96 21.58
C GLY A 6 -12.54 -16.85 21.40
N GLU A 7 -12.03 -15.75 20.82
CA GLU A 7 -10.58 -15.57 20.63
C GLU A 7 -9.93 -14.98 21.89
N SER A 8 -8.86 -15.61 22.38
CA SER A 8 -8.08 -15.11 23.51
C SER A 8 -7.39 -13.78 23.14
N LYS A 9 -7.30 -12.84 24.10
CA LYS A 9 -6.55 -11.59 23.90
C LYS A 9 -5.09 -11.90 23.58
N LYS A 10 -4.73 -11.79 22.30
CA LYS A 10 -3.35 -11.94 21.83
C LYS A 10 -2.89 -10.68 21.13
N VAL A 11 -1.70 -10.19 21.50
CA VAL A 11 -1.04 -9.09 20.80
C VAL A 11 -0.21 -9.69 19.68
N TRP A 12 -0.66 -9.49 18.45
CA TRP A 12 0.11 -9.84 17.27
C TRP A 12 1.09 -8.71 16.96
N PHE A 13 2.36 -9.02 16.74
CA PHE A 13 3.31 -8.04 16.22
C PHE A 13 2.79 -7.51 14.87
N ARG A 14 2.69 -6.18 14.76
CA ARG A 14 2.25 -5.49 13.54
C ARG A 14 3.38 -4.58 13.11
N THR A 15 4.07 -4.94 12.05
CA THR A 15 4.99 -4.02 11.37
C THR A 15 4.18 -2.93 10.68
N ASP A 16 4.73 -1.73 10.66
CA ASP A 16 4.23 -0.65 9.82
C ASP A 16 4.28 -1.08 8.35
N ARG A 17 3.24 -0.74 7.59
CA ARG A 17 3.16 -1.10 6.18
C ARG A 17 3.89 -0.11 5.29
N CYS A 18 4.19 1.10 5.80
CA CYS A 18 5.04 2.05 5.12
C CYS A 18 6.46 1.91 5.67
N PHE A 19 7.39 1.47 4.83
CA PHE A 19 8.76 1.16 5.25
C PHE A 19 9.78 1.75 4.27
N ARG A 20 11.05 1.83 4.70
CA ARG A 20 12.13 2.43 3.94
C ARG A 20 13.21 1.40 3.62
N VAL A 21 13.68 1.37 2.38
CA VAL A 21 14.87 0.62 1.94
C VAL A 21 15.83 1.60 1.28
N GLY A 22 17.00 1.82 1.89
CA GLY A 22 17.90 2.91 1.51
C GLY A 22 17.24 4.28 1.72
N ASP A 23 17.19 5.08 0.67
CA ASP A 23 16.53 6.41 0.66
C ASP A 23 15.12 6.39 0.08
N GLN A 24 14.61 5.22 -0.27
CA GLN A 24 13.31 5.06 -0.92
C GLN A 24 12.29 4.44 0.02
N TRP A 25 11.05 4.87 -0.12
CA TRP A 25 9.91 4.41 0.68
C TRP A 25 9.03 3.45 -0.12
N TYR A 26 8.38 2.53 0.59
CA TYR A 26 7.56 1.46 0.02
C TYR A 26 6.33 1.19 0.88
N VAL A 27 5.31 0.58 0.28
CA VAL A 27 4.09 0.12 0.95
C VAL A 27 3.94 -1.40 0.78
N ALA A 28 3.97 -2.13 1.90
CA ALA A 28 3.74 -3.57 1.92
C ALA A 28 2.25 -3.91 1.74
N THR A 29 1.96 -4.76 0.76
CA THR A 29 0.61 -5.28 0.48
C THR A 29 0.41 -6.66 1.13
N ARG A 30 -0.84 -7.13 1.25
CA ARG A 30 -1.11 -8.44 1.88
C ARG A 30 -0.70 -9.60 0.98
N GLU A 31 -0.57 -9.32 -0.30
CA GLU A 31 -0.24 -10.25 -1.37
C GLU A 31 1.27 -10.48 -1.50
N GLY A 32 2.07 -9.91 -0.57
CA GLY A 32 3.53 -10.03 -0.56
C GLY A 32 4.24 -9.15 -1.58
N LYS A 33 3.53 -8.17 -2.18
CA LYS A 33 4.12 -7.18 -3.08
C LYS A 33 4.39 -5.88 -2.33
N ASP A 34 5.52 -5.25 -2.66
CA ASP A 34 5.86 -3.93 -2.15
C ASP A 34 5.65 -2.90 -3.25
N VAL A 35 4.81 -1.92 -2.97
CA VAL A 35 4.51 -0.83 -3.91
C VAL A 35 5.47 0.31 -3.66
N GLY A 36 6.04 0.88 -4.72
CA GLY A 36 7.02 1.96 -4.66
C GLY A 36 7.95 1.88 -5.87
N PRO A 37 9.07 2.62 -5.88
CA PRO A 37 9.60 3.45 -4.79
C PRO A 37 8.91 4.83 -4.66
N TYR A 38 8.88 5.35 -3.43
CA TYR A 38 8.39 6.69 -3.09
C TYR A 38 9.53 7.56 -2.51
N ASN A 39 9.56 8.84 -2.87
CA ASN A 39 10.60 9.78 -2.39
C ASN A 39 10.46 10.14 -0.91
N SER A 40 9.29 9.93 -0.31
CA SER A 40 9.04 10.22 1.10
C SER A 40 8.00 9.29 1.69
N ARG A 41 8.02 9.16 3.02
CA ARG A 41 7.00 8.42 3.78
C ARG A 41 5.60 8.95 3.51
N VAL A 42 5.45 10.27 3.46
CA VAL A 42 4.16 10.94 3.22
C VAL A 42 3.62 10.58 1.84
N ALA A 43 4.47 10.53 0.81
CA ALA A 43 4.06 10.11 -0.52
C ALA A 43 3.59 8.64 -0.54
N ALA A 44 4.30 7.76 0.16
CA ALA A 44 3.90 6.36 0.33
C ALA A 44 2.54 6.25 1.04
N GLU A 45 2.31 6.99 2.12
CA GLU A 45 1.04 6.98 2.86
C GLU A 45 -0.13 7.54 2.03
N ARG A 46 0.09 8.67 1.33
CA ARG A 46 -0.89 9.26 0.40
C ARG A 46 -1.26 8.32 -0.75
N SER A 47 -0.37 7.39 -1.10
CA SER A 47 -0.60 6.46 -2.19
C SER A 47 -1.69 5.40 -1.89
N VAL A 48 -1.84 5.04 -0.62
CA VAL A 48 -2.61 3.87 -0.17
C VAL A 48 -4.10 3.94 -0.55
N PRO A 49 -4.81 5.06 -0.34
CA PRO A 49 -6.24 5.14 -0.69
C PRO A 49 -6.50 4.86 -2.17
N ARG A 50 -5.64 5.37 -3.06
CA ARG A 50 -5.76 5.14 -4.51
C ARG A 50 -5.47 3.70 -4.88
N TYR A 51 -4.42 3.11 -4.28
CA TYR A 51 -4.13 1.68 -4.45
C TYR A 51 -5.35 0.82 -4.07
N VAL A 52 -5.92 1.06 -2.89
CA VAL A 52 -7.10 0.33 -2.40
C VAL A 52 -8.31 0.52 -3.33
N LYS A 53 -8.52 1.74 -3.85
CA LYS A 53 -9.61 2.01 -4.80
C LYS A 53 -9.46 1.18 -6.08
N ILE A 54 -8.27 1.20 -6.71
CA ILE A 54 -7.99 0.47 -7.95
C ILE A 54 -8.13 -1.05 -7.74
N MET A 55 -7.69 -1.58 -6.59
CA MET A 55 -7.77 -3.01 -6.29
C MET A 55 -9.20 -3.47 -5.94
N LYS A 56 -10.05 -2.58 -5.42
CA LYS A 56 -11.47 -2.89 -5.15
C LYS A 56 -12.34 -2.82 -6.40
N GLU A 57 -11.97 -2.03 -7.40
CA GLU A 57 -12.73 -1.90 -8.64
C GLU A 57 -12.43 -3.07 -9.59
N ASP A 58 -13.35 -4.03 -9.62
CA ASP A 58 -13.20 -5.29 -10.35
C ASP A 58 -13.37 -5.10 -11.88
N SER A 59 -14.19 -4.12 -12.30
CA SER A 59 -14.80 -4.11 -13.64
C SER A 59 -14.36 -2.96 -14.60
N ARG A 60 -13.67 -1.91 -14.15
CA ARG A 60 -13.47 -0.68 -14.97
C ARG A 60 -12.05 -0.11 -15.07
N TYR A 61 -11.09 -0.60 -14.27
CA TYR A 61 -9.70 -0.16 -14.39
C TYR A 61 -8.93 -1.09 -15.34
N ASP A 62 -8.42 -0.51 -16.42
CA ASP A 62 -7.61 -1.19 -17.42
C ASP A 62 -6.35 -1.81 -16.78
N MET A 63 -5.84 -2.90 -17.37
CA MET A 63 -4.68 -3.66 -16.86
C MET A 63 -3.46 -2.74 -16.61
N TYR A 64 -3.36 -1.67 -17.39
CA TYR A 64 -2.38 -0.62 -17.26
C TYR A 64 -2.44 0.14 -15.92
N ALA A 65 -3.63 0.50 -15.44
CA ALA A 65 -3.78 1.22 -14.17
C ALA A 65 -3.43 0.35 -12.96
N ARG A 66 -3.76 -0.94 -13.02
CA ARG A 66 -3.33 -1.92 -12.00
C ARG A 66 -1.80 -2.06 -12.00
N LYS A 67 -1.19 -2.14 -13.19
CA LYS A 67 0.28 -2.18 -13.33
C LYS A 67 0.94 -0.91 -12.76
N LEU A 68 0.41 0.28 -13.06
CA LEU A 68 0.90 1.54 -12.51
C LEU A 68 0.79 1.58 -10.97
N ALA A 69 -0.36 1.17 -10.42
CA ALA A 69 -0.58 1.14 -8.98
C ALA A 69 0.40 0.21 -8.26
N LEU A 70 0.77 -0.92 -8.87
CA LEU A 70 1.71 -1.89 -8.30
C LEU A 70 3.17 -1.42 -8.35
N ASN A 71 3.57 -0.72 -9.42
CA ASN A 71 4.97 -0.32 -9.62
C ASN A 71 5.30 1.07 -9.03
N GLY A 72 4.38 1.71 -8.31
CA GLY A 72 4.63 3.02 -7.69
C GLY A 72 4.92 4.18 -8.66
N ILE A 73 4.90 3.95 -9.98
CA ILE A 73 5.28 4.91 -11.04
C ILE A 73 4.47 6.21 -10.98
N TRP A 74 3.23 6.14 -10.49
CA TRP A 74 2.37 7.30 -10.37
C TRP A 74 2.77 8.27 -9.24
N ALA A 75 3.63 7.85 -8.32
CA ALA A 75 4.10 8.68 -7.21
C ALA A 75 5.22 9.64 -7.60
N SER A 76 5.92 9.37 -8.69
CA SER A 76 6.97 10.24 -9.22
C SER A 76 6.40 11.57 -9.75
N ASN A 77 5.09 11.62 -10.08
CA ASN A 77 4.43 12.77 -10.69
C ASN A 77 3.34 13.40 -9.80
N ASP A 78 3.07 12.89 -8.61
CA ASP A 78 2.04 13.43 -7.71
C ASP A 78 2.63 14.59 -6.87
N TYR A 79 2.99 15.67 -7.56
CA TYR A 79 3.33 16.96 -6.94
C TYR A 79 2.05 17.75 -6.65
N ALA A 80 1.47 17.54 -5.45
CA ALA A 80 0.63 18.49 -4.71
C ALA A 80 0.28 17.94 -3.31
#